data_AF-A0A7S1S6F5-F1
#
_entry.id   AF-A0A7S1S6F5-F1
#
_cell.length_a   1.000
_cell.length_b   1.000
_cell.length_c   1.000
_cell.angle_alpha   90.00
_cell.angle_beta   90.00
_cell.angle_gamma   90.00
#
_symmetry.space_group_name_H-M   'P 1'
#
loop_
_entity.id
_entity.type
_entity.pdbx_description
1 polymer ?
#
loop_
_entity_poly.entity_id
_entity_poly.type
_entity_poly.pdbx_seq_one_letter_code
_entity_poly.pdbx_strand_id
1 'polypeptide(L)'
;MPPPCAAQALAALQLISGAQGGGVGAEKLARIRENSNFFRRRLEEEGFKVLGDVDSPIIPVMLHHPLKLAAVSRMCLERGVAVVVVGYPAVPVLYERVRFCISASHTREQLASAAAAVAEIGERLGLLFEKPAGPEGLAARLARSDEHA
;
A
#
# COMPACT_ATOMS: atom_id res chain seq x y z
N MET A 1 -14.39 -0.63 -28.68
CA MET A 1 -13.96 -1.78 -27.86
C MET A 1 -14.39 -3.06 -28.59
N PRO A 2 -13.51 -4.05 -28.76
CA PRO A 2 -13.88 -5.32 -29.40
C PRO A 2 -15.03 -6.02 -28.65
N PRO A 3 -15.96 -6.71 -29.34
CA PRO A 3 -17.06 -7.44 -28.70
C PRO A 3 -16.65 -8.36 -27.53
N PRO A 4 -15.56 -9.17 -27.60
CA PRO A 4 -15.17 -10.02 -26.47
C PRO A 4 -14.74 -9.23 -25.23
N CYS A 5 -14.08 -8.08 -25.40
CA CYS A 5 -13.68 -7.22 -24.27
C CYS A 5 -14.89 -6.61 -23.57
N ALA A 6 -15.91 -6.19 -24.34
CA ALA A 6 -17.16 -5.66 -23.80
C ALA A 6 -17.91 -6.74 -22.98
N ALA A 7 -17.97 -7.97 -23.51
CA ALA A 7 -18.58 -9.10 -22.81
C ALA A 7 -17.85 -9.45 -21.50
N GLN A 8 -16.51 -9.45 -21.50
CA GLN A 8 -15.71 -9.70 -20.30
C GLN A 8 -15.92 -8.62 -19.23
N ALA A 9 -15.95 -7.34 -19.63
CA ALA A 9 -16.21 -6.23 -18.73
C ALA A 9 -17.61 -6.33 -18.10
N LEU A 10 -18.63 -6.64 -18.91
CA LEU A 10 -19.99 -6.85 -18.44
C LEU A 10 -20.07 -8.00 -17.42
N ALA A 11 -19.43 -9.14 -17.72
CA ALA A 11 -19.39 -10.28 -16.80
C ALA A 11 -18.72 -9.93 -15.46
N ALA A 12 -17.61 -9.18 -15.49
CA ALA A 12 -16.93 -8.73 -14.28
C ALA A 12 -17.84 -7.81 -13.43
N LEU A 13 -18.52 -6.85 -14.06
CA LEU A 13 -19.45 -5.94 -13.37
C LEU A 13 -20.65 -6.70 -12.76
N GLN A 14 -21.18 -7.69 -13.49
CA GLN A 14 -22.26 -8.55 -13.01
C GLN A 14 -21.84 -9.40 -11.79
N LEU A 15 -20.60 -9.90 -11.77
CA LEU A 15 -20.05 -10.62 -10.62
C LEU A 15 -19.82 -9.71 -9.41
N ILE A 16 -19.30 -8.50 -9.63
CA ILE A 16 -19.05 -7.53 -8.56
C ILE A 16 -20.36 -7.04 -7.94
N SER A 17 -21.38 -6.77 -8.77
CA SER A 17 -22.71 -6.33 -8.32
C SER A 17 -23.57 -7.43 -7.70
N GLY A 18 -23.19 -8.70 -7.85
CA GLY A 18 -24.00 -9.84 -7.42
C GLY A 18 -25.21 -10.11 -8.30
N ALA A 19 -25.33 -9.46 -9.46
CA ALA A 19 -26.47 -9.59 -10.37
C ALA A 19 -26.69 -11.01 -10.92
N GLN A 20 -25.64 -11.84 -10.94
CA GLN A 20 -25.68 -13.25 -11.37
C GLN A 20 -26.00 -14.22 -10.22
N GLY A 21 -26.31 -13.70 -9.02
CA GLY A 21 -26.43 -14.49 -7.81
C GLY A 21 -25.07 -14.92 -7.23
N GLY A 22 -25.09 -15.41 -5.99
CA GLY A 22 -23.88 -15.79 -5.24
C GLY A 22 -23.21 -14.63 -4.48
N GLY A 23 -22.19 -14.96 -3.68
CA GLY A 23 -21.51 -14.02 -2.76
C GLY A 23 -20.10 -13.60 -3.19
N VAL A 24 -19.62 -14.05 -4.34
CA VAL A 24 -18.20 -13.94 -4.74
C VAL A 24 -17.72 -12.48 -4.83
N GLY A 25 -18.55 -11.57 -5.37
CA GLY A 25 -18.22 -10.15 -5.44
C GLY A 25 -18.06 -9.52 -4.06
N ALA A 26 -19.05 -9.72 -3.19
CA ALA A 26 -19.03 -9.23 -1.81
C ALA A 26 -17.86 -9.80 -1.01
N GLU A 27 -17.58 -11.10 -1.15
CA GLU A 27 -16.45 -11.77 -0.50
C GLU A 27 -15.10 -11.17 -0.95
N LYS A 28 -14.91 -10.95 -2.26
CA LYS A 28 -13.69 -10.32 -2.79
C LYS A 28 -13.52 -8.89 -2.28
N LEU A 29 -14.60 -8.12 -2.19
CA LEU A 29 -14.59 -6.75 -1.66
C LEU A 29 -14.28 -6.71 -0.16
N ALA A 30 -14.81 -7.65 0.63
CA ALA A 30 -14.43 -7.78 2.03
C ALA A 30 -12.95 -8.15 2.16
N ARG A 31 -12.49 -9.14 1.39
CA ARG A 31 -11.11 -9.63 1.45
C ARG A 31 -10.09 -8.57 1.04
N ILE A 32 -10.32 -7.81 -0.04
CA ILE A 32 -9.41 -6.73 -0.45
C ILE A 32 -9.35 -5.65 0.63
N ARG A 33 -10.48 -5.30 1.25
CA ARG A 33 -10.53 -4.33 2.36
C ARG A 33 -9.68 -4.79 3.54
N GLU A 34 -9.88 -6.02 4.00
CA GLU A 34 -9.13 -6.56 5.13
C GLU A 34 -7.63 -6.74 4.83
N ASN A 35 -7.29 -7.15 3.62
CA ASN A 35 -5.90 -7.26 3.16
C ASN A 35 -5.22 -5.88 3.13
N SER A 36 -5.93 -4.88 2.64
CA SER A 36 -5.41 -3.51 2.54
C SER A 36 -5.16 -2.90 3.91
N ASN A 37 -6.11 -3.06 4.83
CA ASN A 37 -5.97 -2.58 6.20
C ASN A 37 -4.82 -3.25 6.94
N PHE A 38 -4.63 -4.55 6.75
CA PHE A 38 -3.50 -5.26 7.34
C PHE A 38 -2.16 -4.75 6.80
N PHE A 39 -2.02 -4.68 5.48
CA PHE A 39 -0.76 -4.24 4.87
C PHE A 39 -0.45 -2.78 5.23
N ARG A 40 -1.48 -1.91 5.24
CA ARG A 40 -1.38 -0.52 5.70
C ARG A 40 -0.84 -0.44 7.14
N ARG A 41 -1.49 -1.13 8.08
CA ARG A 41 -1.09 -1.14 9.49
C ARG A 41 0.35 -1.61 9.66
N ARG A 42 0.73 -2.69 8.97
CA ARG A 42 2.11 -3.19 9.01
C ARG A 42 3.10 -2.13 8.55
N LEU A 43 2.84 -1.39 7.47
CA LEU A 43 3.74 -0.32 7.03
C LEU A 43 3.78 0.87 8.00
N GLU A 44 2.64 1.27 8.56
CA GLU A 44 2.55 2.35 9.54
C GLU A 44 3.31 1.99 10.84
N GLU A 45 3.19 0.74 11.32
CA GLU A 45 3.92 0.20 12.48
C GLU A 45 5.44 0.23 12.29
N GLU A 46 5.93 -0.06 11.08
CA GLU A 46 7.36 0.00 10.75
C GLU A 46 7.86 1.46 10.66
N GLY A 47 6.95 2.44 10.63
CA GLY A 47 7.26 3.87 10.66
C GLY A 47 7.27 4.55 9.28
N PHE A 48 6.65 3.95 8.26
CA PHE A 48 6.46 4.62 6.98
C PHE A 48 5.40 5.73 7.05
N LYS A 49 5.60 6.81 6.29
CA LYS A 49 4.54 7.80 6.07
C LYS A 49 3.57 7.29 4.99
N VAL A 50 2.47 6.69 5.44
CA VAL A 50 1.40 6.17 4.58
C VAL A 50 0.32 7.22 4.38
N LEU A 51 -0.19 7.36 3.16
CA LEU A 51 -1.28 8.29 2.80
C LEU A 51 -2.59 7.57 2.46
N GLY A 52 -3.64 8.37 2.24
CA GLY A 52 -4.95 7.90 1.79
C GLY A 52 -5.75 7.22 2.89
N ASP A 53 -6.98 6.88 2.56
CA ASP A 53 -7.98 6.43 3.54
C ASP A 53 -7.84 4.97 3.92
N VAL A 54 -8.32 4.65 5.13
CA VAL A 54 -8.58 3.27 5.56
C VAL A 54 -9.56 2.62 4.58
N ASP A 55 -9.46 1.31 4.38
CA ASP A 55 -10.23 0.52 3.41
C ASP A 55 -9.86 0.72 1.92
N SER A 56 -9.03 1.70 1.59
CA SER A 56 -8.54 1.86 0.21
C SER A 56 -7.56 0.74 -0.19
N PRO A 57 -7.74 0.09 -1.34
CA PRO A 57 -6.80 -0.92 -1.86
C PRO A 57 -5.51 -0.34 -2.41
N ILE A 58 -5.42 0.98 -2.47
CA ILE A 58 -4.23 1.71 -2.90
C ILE A 58 -3.58 2.30 -1.65
N ILE A 59 -2.35 1.88 -1.39
CA ILE A 59 -1.58 2.27 -0.20
C ILE A 59 -0.33 3.03 -0.67
N PRO A 60 -0.38 4.37 -0.71
CA PRO A 60 0.74 5.20 -1.10
C PRO A 60 1.68 5.45 0.08
N VAL A 61 2.96 5.11 -0.08
CA VAL A 61 4.04 5.37 0.88
C VAL A 61 4.92 6.49 0.34
N MET A 62 5.06 7.56 1.12
CA MET A 62 5.88 8.71 0.71
C MET A 62 7.37 8.35 0.75
N LEU A 63 8.12 8.79 -0.27
CA LEU A 63 9.57 8.67 -0.28
C LEU A 63 10.29 9.99 0.02
N HIS A 64 9.66 11.12 -0.29
CA HIS A 64 10.20 12.48 -0.13
C HIS A 64 11.58 12.72 -0.78
N HIS A 65 12.04 11.81 -1.65
CA HIS A 65 13.36 11.89 -2.25
C HIS A 65 13.38 11.25 -3.66
N PRO A 66 13.45 12.05 -4.74
CA PRO A 66 13.37 11.56 -6.11
C PRO A 66 14.42 10.52 -6.47
N LEU A 67 15.65 10.72 -6.01
CA LEU A 67 16.73 9.80 -6.36
C LEU A 67 16.57 8.40 -5.73
N LYS A 68 15.68 8.23 -4.75
CA LYS A 68 15.43 6.92 -4.12
C LYS A 68 14.37 6.10 -4.86
N LEU A 69 13.60 6.70 -5.78
CA LEU A 69 12.50 6.02 -6.51
C LEU A 69 12.98 4.76 -7.24
N ALA A 70 14.03 4.90 -8.06
CA ALA A 70 14.57 3.78 -8.83
C ALA A 70 15.20 2.70 -7.91
N ALA A 71 15.88 3.13 -6.85
CA ALA A 71 16.49 2.22 -5.88
C ALA A 71 15.44 1.37 -5.17
N VAL A 72 14.34 1.98 -4.69
CA VAL A 72 13.24 1.24 -4.06
C VAL A 72 12.63 0.24 -5.04
N SER A 73 12.33 0.65 -6.27
CA SER A 73 11.77 -0.25 -7.28
C SER A 73 12.66 -1.47 -7.52
N ARG A 74 13.96 -1.26 -7.66
CA ARG A 74 14.92 -2.32 -7.98
C ARG A 74 15.12 -3.26 -6.79
N MET A 75 15.31 -2.71 -5.59
CA MET A 75 15.51 -3.49 -4.37
C MET A 75 14.27 -4.32 -4.03
N CYS A 76 13.07 -3.77 -4.22
CA CYS A 76 11.83 -4.53 -4.05
C CYS A 76 11.75 -5.68 -5.07
N LEU A 77 12.07 -5.42 -6.34
CA LEU A 77 12.06 -6.45 -7.38
C LEU A 77 13.07 -7.57 -7.11
N GLU A 78 14.27 -7.24 -6.64
CA GLU A 78 15.30 -8.22 -6.21
C GLU A 78 14.81 -9.10 -5.04
N ARG A 79 13.84 -8.63 -4.25
CA ARG A 79 13.15 -9.39 -3.20
C ARG A 79 11.85 -10.05 -3.66
N GLY A 80 11.55 -10.03 -4.95
CA GLY A 80 10.34 -10.63 -5.53
C GLY A 80 9.07 -9.80 -5.30
N VAL A 81 9.18 -8.52 -4.91
CA VAL A 81 8.05 -7.62 -4.69
C VAL A 81 7.98 -6.60 -5.82
N ALA A 82 6.98 -6.75 -6.69
CA ALA A 82 6.70 -5.75 -7.73
C ALA A 82 5.96 -4.55 -7.13
N VAL A 83 6.52 -3.35 -7.29
CA VAL A 83 5.94 -2.11 -6.77
C VAL A 83 5.79 -1.07 -7.87
N VAL A 84 4.79 -0.18 -7.74
CA VAL A 84 4.61 0.95 -8.65
C VAL A 84 5.23 2.16 -8.01
N VAL A 85 6.24 2.73 -8.67
CA VAL A 85 6.87 3.96 -8.24
C VAL A 85 6.27 5.13 -9.01
N VAL A 86 5.84 6.17 -8.30
CA VAL A 86 5.12 7.31 -8.87
C VAL A 86 5.94 8.57 -8.65
N GLY A 87 6.51 9.08 -9.74
CA GLY A 87 7.30 10.31 -9.82
C GLY A 87 6.64 11.40 -10.68
N TYR A 88 7.33 12.53 -10.85
CA TYR A 88 6.96 13.54 -11.84
C TYR A 88 6.90 12.95 -13.26
N PRO A 89 5.93 13.30 -14.13
CA PRO A 89 4.88 14.33 -13.98
C PRO A 89 3.57 13.84 -13.36
N ALA A 90 3.45 12.56 -12.99
CA ALA A 90 2.20 12.02 -12.44
C ALA A 90 1.85 12.63 -11.07
N VAL A 91 2.86 13.07 -10.33
CA VAL A 91 2.73 13.81 -9.06
C VAL A 91 3.77 14.92 -9.01
N PRO A 92 3.58 15.99 -8.22
CA PRO A 92 4.63 16.98 -7.97
C PRO A 92 5.88 16.33 -7.38
N VAL A 93 7.06 16.89 -7.65
CA VAL A 93 8.38 16.32 -7.27
C VAL A 93 8.52 16.05 -5.75
N LEU A 94 7.83 16.83 -4.91
CA LEU A 94 7.87 16.62 -3.45
C LEU A 94 6.89 15.55 -2.94
N TYR A 95 6.00 15.07 -3.81
CA TYR A 95 4.92 14.12 -3.49
C TYR A 95 5.15 12.72 -4.06
N GLU A 96 6.40 12.41 -4.39
CA GLU A 96 6.77 11.13 -4.96
C GLU A 96 6.70 10.01 -3.92
N ARG A 97 6.25 8.86 -4.41
CA ARG A 97 5.75 7.79 -3.55
C ARG A 97 5.81 6.45 -4.24
N VAL A 98 5.80 5.40 -3.44
CA VAL A 98 5.50 4.04 -3.90
C VAL A 98 4.03 3.76 -3.68
N ARG A 99 3.35 3.25 -4.70
CA ARG A 99 1.95 2.88 -4.67
C ARG A 99 1.83 1.36 -4.62
N PHE A 100 1.47 0.83 -3.46
CA PHE A 100 1.10 -0.57 -3.34
C PHE A 100 -0.37 -0.74 -3.73
N CYS A 101 -0.64 -1.71 -4.61
CA CYS A 101 -1.98 -2.04 -5.08
C CYS A 101 -2.35 -3.42 -4.57
N ILE A 102 -3.22 -3.48 -3.57
CA ILE A 102 -3.62 -4.73 -2.94
C ILE A 102 -4.76 -5.36 -3.73
N SER A 103 -4.73 -6.67 -3.86
CA SER A 103 -5.77 -7.48 -4.48
C SER A 103 -6.42 -8.39 -3.45
N ALA A 104 -7.67 -8.78 -3.71
CA ALA A 104 -8.34 -9.85 -2.98
C ALA A 104 -7.58 -11.19 -3.09
N SER A 105 -6.79 -11.39 -4.15
CA SER A 105 -6.05 -12.64 -4.37
C SER A 105 -4.78 -12.77 -3.53
N HIS A 106 -4.30 -11.70 -2.88
CA HIS A 106 -3.12 -11.80 -2.01
C HIS A 106 -3.43 -12.59 -0.74
N THR A 107 -2.51 -13.45 -0.32
CA THR A 107 -2.58 -14.14 0.98
C THR A 107 -1.97 -13.30 2.08
N ARG A 108 -2.29 -13.61 3.35
CA ARG A 108 -1.72 -12.89 4.51
C ARG A 108 -0.21 -13.05 4.60
N GLU A 109 0.29 -14.22 4.24
CA GLU A 109 1.71 -14.56 4.25
C GLU A 109 2.47 -13.77 3.19
N GLN A 110 1.89 -13.66 1.98
CA GLN A 110 2.46 -12.82 0.92
C GLN A 110 2.54 -11.35 1.34
N LEU A 111 1.48 -10.82 1.96
CA LEU A 111 1.44 -9.44 2.44
C LEU A 111 2.44 -9.22 3.59
N ALA A 112 2.55 -10.16 4.52
CA ALA A 112 3.49 -10.07 5.64
C ALA A 112 4.94 -10.13 5.15
N SER A 113 5.24 -11.05 4.23
CA SER A 113 6.57 -11.19 3.61
C SER A 113 6.94 -9.93 2.82
N ALA A 114 6.01 -9.40 2.02
CA ALA A 114 6.23 -8.16 1.27
C ALA A 114 6.44 -6.97 2.21
N ALA A 115 5.64 -6.83 3.28
CA ALA A 115 5.81 -5.76 4.25
C ALA A 115 7.16 -5.82 4.95
N ALA A 116 7.62 -7.01 5.34
CA ALA A 116 8.94 -7.19 5.95
C ALA A 116 10.08 -6.82 4.99
N ALA A 117 10.00 -7.26 3.73
CA ALA A 117 10.99 -6.90 2.71
C ALA A 117 11.02 -5.38 2.47
N VAL A 118 9.85 -4.74 2.38
CA VAL A 118 9.74 -3.29 2.23
C VAL A 118 10.30 -2.56 3.44
N ALA A 119 10.05 -3.04 4.67
CA ALA A 119 10.57 -2.46 5.90
C ALA A 119 12.10 -2.46 5.94
N GLU A 120 12.74 -3.59 5.58
CA GLU A 120 14.20 -3.68 5.52
C GLU A 120 14.79 -2.69 4.49
N ILE A 121 14.15 -2.58 3.32
CA ILE A 121 14.54 -1.60 2.29
C ILE A 121 14.35 -0.17 2.81
N GLY A 122 13.24 0.08 3.50
CA GLY A 122 12.92 1.36 4.11
C GLY A 122 13.94 1.79 5.16
N GLU A 123 14.38 0.86 6.01
CA GLU A 123 15.43 1.11 6.99
C GLU A 123 16.76 1.42 6.30
N ARG A 124 17.18 0.59 5.34
CA ARG A 124 18.44 0.77 4.60
C ARG A 124 18.48 2.08 3.82
N LEU A 125 17.35 2.52 3.29
CA LEU A 125 17.25 3.77 2.52
C LEU A 125 16.84 4.97 3.38
N GLY A 126 16.60 4.81 4.68
CA GLY A 126 16.18 5.90 5.57
C GLY A 126 14.82 6.51 5.16
N LEU A 127 13.79 5.66 5.04
CA LEU A 127 12.43 6.00 4.63
C LEU A 127 11.40 5.83 5.77
N LEU A 128 11.84 5.42 6.96
CA LEU A 128 11.00 5.20 8.13
C LEU A 128 10.83 6.51 8.94
N PHE A 129 10.17 7.49 8.34
CA PHE A 129 10.09 8.86 8.88
C PHE A 129 9.34 9.00 10.20
N GLU A 130 8.42 8.08 10.49
CA GLU A 130 7.61 8.12 11.70
C GLU A 130 8.15 7.20 12.81
N LYS A 131 9.18 6.39 12.54
CA LYS A 131 9.81 5.53 13.55
C LYS A 131 10.48 6.44 14.60
N PRO A 132 10.14 6.31 15.89
CA PRO A 132 10.72 7.16 16.93
C PRO A 132 12.24 6.92 17.00
N ALA A 133 13.02 8.02 17.02
CA ALA A 133 14.47 8.00 17.13
C ALA A 133 14.91 7.70 18.58
N GLY A 134 14.53 6.52 19.11
CA GLY A 134 14.82 6.10 20.47
C GLY A 134 13.73 6.51 21.50
N PRO A 135 13.99 6.30 22.80
CA PRO A 135 13.00 6.50 23.87
C PRO A 135 12.44 7.93 23.94
N GLU A 136 13.25 8.94 23.60
CA GLU A 136 12.82 10.35 23.55
C GLU A 136 11.84 10.62 22.39
N GLY A 137 12.07 9.99 21.24
CA GLY A 137 11.17 10.11 20.08
C GLY A 137 9.79 9.50 20.32
N LEU A 138 9.72 8.44 21.15
CA LEU A 138 8.47 7.79 21.54
C LEU A 138 7.66 8.69 22.50
N ALA A 139 8.33 9.29 23.49
CA ALA A 139 7.70 10.22 24.42
C ALA A 139 7.11 11.45 23.70
N ALA A 140 7.83 12.03 22.74
CA ALA A 140 7.36 13.16 21.94
C ALA A 140 6.21 12.83 20.98
N ARG A 141 5.99 11.55 20.67
CA ARG A 141 4.89 11.11 19.79
C ARG A 141 3.61 10.84 20.60
N LEU A 142 3.73 10.21 21.77
CA LEU A 142 2.62 10.03 22.70
C LEU A 142 2.02 11.38 23.14
N ALA A 143 2.88 12.36 23.43
CA ALA A 143 2.44 13.71 23.79
C ALA A 143 1.61 14.42 22.69
N ARG A 144 1.84 14.09 21.41
CA ARG A 144 1.11 14.69 20.27
C ARG A 144 -0.21 13.99 19.96
N SER A 145 -0.36 12.73 20.35
CA SER A 145 -1.60 11.97 20.21
C SER A 145 -2.69 12.47 21.16
N ASP A 146 -2.29 12.95 22.34
CA ASP A 146 -3.22 13.46 23.37
C ASP A 146 -3.78 14.86 23.05
N GLU A 147 -3.13 15.64 22.17
CA GLU A 147 -3.60 16.98 21.77
C GLU A 147 -4.68 16.96 20.66
N HIS A 148 -4.91 15.81 20.03
CA HIS A 148 -5.89 15.66 18.93
C HIS A 148 -7.05 14.70 19.27
N ALA A 149 -7.20 14.33 20.55
CA ALA A 149 -8.30 13.51 21.06
C ALA A 149 -9.46 14.35 21.59
#